data_AF-A0A432F681-F1
#
_entry.id   AF-A0A432F681-F1
#
_cell.length_a   1.000
_cell.length_b   1.000
_cell.length_c   1.000
_cell.angle_alpha   90.00
_cell.angle_beta   90.00
_cell.angle_gamma   90.00
#
_symmetry.space_group_name_H-M   'P 1'
#
loop_
_entity.id
_entity.type
_entity.pdbx_description
1 polymer ?
#
loop_
_entity_poly.entity_id
_entity_poly.type
_entity_poly.pdbx_seq_one_letter_code
_entity_poly.pdbx_strand_id
1 'polypeptide(L)'
;MERIMERYRENLGISVAEWKVVQPKVQAVMDNRISGTSGMMSFFGGRGSRGRGDSSTEKTPTSELRDLLEKENPAKGEIKAKLAAYRADRKAREAKLKKAQEDLRQLLTLKQEAQAVLSGLLN
;
A
#
# COMPACT_ATOMS: atom_id res chain seq x y z
N MET A 1 4.63 -10.68 9.53
CA MET A 1 5.00 -9.25 9.66
C MET A 1 6.12 -9.03 10.66
N GLU A 2 6.13 -9.68 11.83
CA GLU A 2 7.14 -9.45 12.89
C GLU A 2 8.61 -9.58 12.44
N ARG A 3 8.99 -10.64 11.73
CA ARG A 3 10.37 -10.80 11.19
C ARG A 3 10.77 -9.73 10.17
N ILE A 4 9.83 -9.16 9.44
CA ILE A 4 10.08 -8.07 8.50
C ILE A 4 10.33 -6.78 9.30
N MET A 5 9.50 -6.53 10.32
CA MET A 5 9.60 -5.38 11.21
C MET A 5 10.91 -5.35 12.00
N GLU A 6 11.40 -6.50 12.48
CA GLU A 6 12.71 -6.60 13.15
C GLU A 6 13.87 -6.23 12.22
N ARG A 7 13.85 -6.70 10.97
CA ARG A 7 14.85 -6.30 9.97
C ARG A 7 14.85 -4.81 9.70
N TYR A 8 13.66 -4.18 9.67
CA TYR A 8 13.58 -2.72 9.52
C TYR A 8 14.17 -2.00 10.72
N ARG A 9 13.89 -2.46 11.94
CA ARG A 9 14.47 -1.87 13.14
C ARG A 9 16.00 -1.92 13.14
N GLU A 10 16.57 -3.08 12.79
CA GLU A 10 18.03 -3.27 12.69
C GLU A 10 18.63 -2.39 11.60
N ASN A 11 18.02 -2.36 10.41
CA ASN A 11 18.50 -1.57 9.27
C ASN A 11 18.42 -0.06 9.52
N LEU A 12 17.38 0.39 10.23
CA LEU A 12 17.21 1.79 10.64
C LEU A 12 18.04 2.12 11.89
N GLY A 13 18.71 1.15 12.53
CA GLY A 13 19.49 1.38 13.74
C GLY A 13 18.69 1.98 14.90
N ILE A 14 17.39 1.66 15.00
CA ILE A 14 16.48 2.22 16.01
C ILE A 14 16.58 1.40 17.31
N SER A 15 16.74 2.09 18.44
CA SER A 15 16.81 1.43 19.75
C SER A 15 15.49 0.70 20.09
N VAL A 16 15.52 -0.26 21.02
CA VAL A 16 14.29 -0.98 21.44
C VAL A 16 13.23 0.00 21.96
N ALA A 17 13.67 1.04 22.68
CA ALA A 17 12.81 2.02 23.31
C ALA A 17 12.11 2.91 22.27
N GLU A 18 12.86 3.45 21.31
CA GLU A 18 12.32 4.26 20.22
C GLU A 18 11.46 3.42 19.27
N TRP A 19 11.81 2.15 19.08
CA TRP A 19 11.07 1.25 18.21
C TRP A 19 9.63 1.05 18.67
N LYS A 20 9.35 1.03 19.97
CA LYS A 20 7.96 0.90 20.47
C LYS A 20 7.05 2.04 20.00
N VAL A 21 7.62 3.23 19.76
CA VAL A 21 6.89 4.42 19.29
C VAL A 21 6.86 4.48 17.76
N VAL A 22 7.97 4.09 17.12
CA VAL A 22 8.14 4.14 15.67
C VAL A 22 7.43 2.99 14.94
N GLN A 23 7.40 1.79 15.52
CA GLN A 23 6.79 0.58 14.98
C GLN A 23 5.37 0.79 14.44
N PRO A 24 4.41 1.39 15.19
CA PRO A 24 3.06 1.59 14.67
C PRO A 24 3.03 2.55 13.46
N LYS A 25 3.94 3.52 13.37
CA LYS A 25 4.05 4.43 12.21
C LYS A 25 4.63 3.72 10.99
N VAL A 26 5.69 2.93 11.19
CA VAL A 26 6.28 2.08 10.13
C VAL A 26 5.23 1.10 9.59
N GLN A 27 4.49 0.45 10.48
CA GLN A 27 3.39 -0.45 10.12
C GLN A 27 2.33 0.29 9.31
N ALA A 28 1.91 1.49 9.73
CA ALA A 28 0.95 2.30 8.98
C ALA A 28 1.47 2.66 7.56
N VAL A 29 2.75 3.02 7.42
CA VAL A 29 3.35 3.28 6.09
C VAL A 29 3.31 2.01 5.23
N MET A 30 3.67 0.86 5.80
CA MET A 30 3.63 -0.42 5.09
C MET A 30 2.22 -0.82 4.69
N ASP A 31 1.24 -0.67 5.58
CA ASP A 31 -0.16 -1.00 5.28
C ASP A 31 -0.75 -0.07 4.21
N ASN A 32 -0.41 1.22 4.24
CA ASN A 32 -0.82 2.16 3.18
C ASN A 32 -0.13 1.87 1.84
N ARG A 33 1.09 1.30 1.86
CA ARG A 33 1.73 0.77 0.65
C ARG A 33 1.07 -0.50 0.16
N ILE A 34 0.95 -1.51 1.02
CA ILE A 34 0.41 -2.83 0.70
C ILE A 34 -1.04 -2.72 0.23
N SER A 35 -1.86 -1.87 0.85
CA SER A 35 -3.22 -1.60 0.35
C SER A 35 -3.21 -0.97 -1.05
N GLY A 36 -2.22 -0.14 -1.41
CA GLY A 36 -1.99 0.29 -2.78
C GLY A 36 -1.51 -0.83 -3.70
N THR A 37 -0.71 -1.76 -3.17
CA THR A 37 -0.12 -2.91 -3.89
C THR A 37 -1.00 -4.16 -3.88
N SER A 38 -2.12 -4.20 -3.16
CA SER A 38 -3.03 -5.36 -3.10
C SER A 38 -3.62 -5.65 -4.49
N GLY A 39 -3.80 -4.60 -5.30
CA GLY A 39 -4.06 -4.74 -6.73
C GLY A 39 -2.89 -5.39 -7.50
N MET A 40 -1.64 -5.08 -7.15
CA MET A 40 -0.40 -5.58 -7.78
C MET A 40 0.00 -7.01 -7.35
N MET A 41 -0.31 -7.46 -6.13
CA MET A 41 -0.11 -8.87 -5.75
C MET A 41 -1.11 -9.81 -6.44
N SER A 42 -2.31 -9.32 -6.79
CA SER A 42 -3.19 -10.03 -7.71
C SER A 42 -2.65 -10.08 -9.15
N PHE A 43 -1.72 -9.19 -9.52
CA PHE A 43 -1.06 -9.22 -10.83
C PHE A 43 0.18 -10.12 -10.87
N PHE A 44 0.92 -10.28 -9.77
CA PHE A 44 2.16 -11.08 -9.74
C PHE A 44 2.00 -12.51 -9.19
N GLY A 45 0.90 -12.84 -8.49
CA GLY A 45 0.70 -14.15 -7.88
C GLY A 45 -0.32 -15.09 -8.56
N GLY A 46 -0.91 -14.70 -9.69
CA GLY A 46 -2.19 -15.26 -10.13
C GLY A 46 -2.28 -15.82 -11.54
N ARG A 47 -1.20 -16.37 -12.13
CA ARG A 47 -1.28 -17.08 -13.43
C ARG A 47 -1.25 -18.61 -13.25
N GLY A 48 -2.01 -19.11 -12.28
CA GLY A 48 -1.95 -20.53 -11.91
C GLY A 48 -3.17 -21.16 -11.26
N SER A 49 -4.36 -20.54 -11.27
CA SER A 49 -5.56 -21.28 -10.83
C SER A 49 -6.85 -20.75 -11.44
N ARG A 50 -7.35 -21.50 -12.43
CA ARG A 50 -8.78 -21.65 -12.64
C ARG A 50 -9.35 -22.32 -11.39
N GLY A 51 -9.98 -21.56 -10.52
CA GLY A 51 -10.62 -22.10 -9.33
C GLY A 51 -11.36 -21.01 -8.58
N ARG A 52 -12.69 -21.08 -8.60
CA ARG A 52 -13.54 -20.40 -7.62
C ARG A 52 -12.96 -20.64 -6.22
N GLY A 53 -12.75 -19.56 -5.48
CA GLY A 53 -12.33 -19.62 -4.09
C GLY A 53 -12.25 -18.23 -3.53
N ASP A 54 -13.39 -17.73 -3.07
CA ASP A 54 -13.53 -16.92 -1.85
C ASP A 54 -12.24 -16.28 -1.32
N SER A 55 -11.87 -15.15 -1.93
CA SER A 55 -10.80 -14.28 -1.44
C SER A 55 -11.35 -12.86 -1.43
N SER A 56 -12.16 -12.57 -0.41
CA SER A 56 -12.42 -11.21 0.08
C SER A 56 -12.91 -10.22 -1.00
N THR A 57 -14.16 -10.37 -1.44
CA THR A 57 -14.80 -9.51 -2.45
C THR A 57 -15.16 -8.12 -1.90
N GLU A 58 -14.22 -7.41 -1.27
CA GLU A 58 -14.39 -5.97 -1.12
C GLU A 58 -14.30 -5.36 -2.52
N LYS A 59 -15.44 -4.84 -3.01
CA LYS A 59 -15.48 -4.07 -4.25
C LYS A 59 -14.67 -2.79 -4.04
N THR A 60 -13.43 -2.80 -4.53
CA THR A 60 -12.59 -1.61 -4.56
C THR A 60 -12.76 -0.92 -5.90
N PRO A 61 -12.55 0.41 -5.98
CA PRO A 61 -12.55 1.11 -7.26
C PRO A 61 -11.60 0.49 -8.30
N THR A 62 -10.54 -0.19 -7.85
CA THR A 62 -9.62 -0.98 -8.69
C THR A 62 -10.27 -2.24 -9.27
N SER A 63 -10.91 -3.07 -8.44
CA SER A 63 -11.56 -4.30 -8.93
C SER A 63 -12.74 -3.97 -9.82
N GLU A 64 -13.54 -2.96 -9.46
CA GLU A 64 -14.69 -2.54 -10.25
C GLU A 64 -14.32 -1.99 -11.64
N LEU A 65 -13.21 -1.24 -11.75
CA LEU A 65 -12.72 -0.78 -13.05
C LEU A 65 -12.20 -1.95 -13.89
N ARG A 66 -11.51 -2.91 -13.25
CA ARG A 66 -11.01 -4.12 -13.92
C ARG A 66 -12.17 -4.97 -14.46
N ASP A 67 -13.13 -5.32 -13.61
CA ASP A 67 -14.30 -6.11 -13.97
C ASP A 67 -15.10 -5.45 -15.10
N LEU A 68 -15.18 -4.11 -15.10
CA LEU A 68 -15.83 -3.35 -16.17
C LEU A 68 -15.08 -3.49 -17.51
N LEU A 69 -13.75 -3.44 -17.49
CA LEU A 69 -12.93 -3.57 -18.70
C LEU A 69 -12.88 -5.00 -19.25
N GLU A 70 -13.21 -6.01 -18.44
CA GLU A 70 -13.32 -7.41 -18.87
C GLU A 70 -14.64 -7.72 -19.61
N LYS A 71 -15.63 -6.81 -19.58
CA LYS A 71 -16.87 -6.94 -20.37
C LYS A 71 -16.57 -6.72 -21.87
N GLU A 72 -17.33 -7.37 -22.76
CA GLU A 72 -17.12 -7.25 -24.22
C GLU A 72 -17.40 -5.83 -24.77
N ASN A 73 -18.40 -5.14 -24.23
CA ASN A 73 -18.78 -3.79 -24.70
C ASN A 73 -19.22 -2.87 -23.55
N PRO A 74 -18.31 -2.48 -22.63
CA PRO A 74 -18.63 -1.61 -21.52
C PRO A 74 -19.05 -0.22 -22.01
N ALA A 75 -20.11 0.33 -21.43
CA ALA A 75 -20.57 1.66 -21.77
C ALA A 75 -19.50 2.71 -21.45
N LYS A 76 -19.20 3.60 -22.41
CA LYS A 76 -18.21 4.69 -22.24
C LYS A 76 -18.45 5.54 -20.98
N GLY A 77 -19.71 5.76 -20.63
CA GLY A 77 -20.11 6.46 -19.41
C GLY A 77 -19.70 5.73 -18.13
N GLU A 78 -19.88 4.40 -18.08
CA GLU A 78 -19.46 3.57 -16.95
C GLU A 78 -17.93 3.56 -16.80
N ILE A 79 -17.19 3.49 -17.92
CA ILE A 79 -15.72 3.52 -17.91
C ILE A 79 -15.24 4.85 -17.31
N LYS A 80 -15.81 5.97 -17.76
CA LYS A 80 -15.45 7.30 -17.25
C LYS A 80 -15.73 7.42 -15.75
N ALA A 81 -16.86 6.90 -15.28
CA ALA A 81 -17.23 6.93 -13.87
C ALA A 81 -16.28 6.07 -13.01
N LYS A 82 -16.05 4.80 -13.37
CA LYS A 82 -15.17 3.89 -12.63
C LYS A 82 -13.70 4.36 -12.68
N LEU A 83 -13.26 4.93 -13.79
CA LEU A 83 -11.92 5.53 -13.90
C LEU A 83 -11.75 6.74 -12.97
N ALA A 84 -12.78 7.60 -12.87
CA ALA A 84 -12.75 8.72 -11.94
C ALA A 84 -12.69 8.24 -10.48
N ALA A 85 -13.48 7.22 -10.13
CA ALA A 85 -13.46 6.60 -8.81
C ALA A 85 -12.08 5.99 -8.48
N TYR A 86 -11.49 5.24 -9.41
CA TYR A 86 -10.15 4.68 -9.26
C TYR A 86 -9.08 5.77 -9.03
N ARG A 87 -9.12 6.85 -9.81
CA ARG A 87 -8.19 7.98 -9.64
C ARG A 87 -8.37 8.69 -8.30
N ALA A 88 -9.60 8.89 -7.85
CA ALA A 88 -9.90 9.51 -6.57
C ALA A 88 -9.41 8.63 -5.39
N ASP A 89 -9.67 7.33 -5.45
CA ASP A 89 -9.20 6.37 -4.46
C ASP A 89 -7.67 6.31 -4.41
N ARG A 90 -7.01 6.25 -5.56
CA ARG A 90 -5.55 6.33 -5.65
C ARG A 90 -5.01 7.60 -4.99
N LYS A 91 -5.59 8.76 -5.30
CA LYS A 91 -5.18 10.04 -4.70
C LYS A 91 -5.39 10.06 -3.18
N ALA A 92 -6.48 9.48 -2.69
CA ALA A 92 -6.75 9.37 -1.26
C ALA A 92 -5.74 8.45 -0.56
N ARG A 93 -5.37 7.32 -1.17
CA ARG A 93 -4.34 6.40 -0.67
C ARG A 93 -2.96 7.06 -0.66
N GLU A 94 -2.60 7.77 -1.71
CA GLU A 94 -1.36 8.55 -1.79
C GLU A 94 -1.29 9.61 -0.69
N ALA A 95 -2.40 10.31 -0.41
CA ALA A 95 -2.45 11.28 0.68
C ALA A 95 -2.28 10.64 2.07
N LYS A 96 -2.91 9.47 2.31
CA LYS A 96 -2.75 8.72 3.56
C LYS A 96 -1.32 8.20 3.73
N LEU A 97 -0.73 7.68 2.65
CA LEU A 97 0.66 7.24 2.65
C LEU A 97 1.60 8.40 2.98
N LYS A 98 1.44 9.54 2.31
CA LYS A 98 2.25 10.73 2.55
C LYS A 98 2.15 11.20 4.00
N LYS A 99 0.93 11.25 4.55
CA LYS A 99 0.72 11.60 5.95
C LYS A 99 1.40 10.62 6.91
N ALA A 100 1.29 9.31 6.66
CA ALA A 100 1.97 8.30 7.47
C ALA A 100 3.50 8.41 7.39
N GLN A 101 4.03 8.76 6.22
CA GLN A 101 5.46 9.02 6.01
C GLN A 101 5.93 10.28 6.74
N GLU A 102 5.15 11.37 6.72
CA GLU A 102 5.43 12.61 7.46
C GLU A 102 5.40 12.37 8.98
N ASP A 103 4.39 11.67 9.48
CA ASP A 103 4.29 11.28 10.90
C ASP A 103 5.49 10.42 11.32
N LEU A 104 5.97 9.53 10.45
CA LEU A 104 7.16 8.72 10.71
C LEU A 104 8.41 9.60 10.74
N ARG A 105 8.59 10.50 9.78
CA ARG A 105 9.74 11.42 9.69
C ARG A 105 9.91 12.26 10.95
N GLN A 106 8.82 12.74 11.56
CA GLN A 106 8.87 13.53 12.79
C GLN A 106 9.47 12.80 14.00
N LEU A 107 9.48 11.46 13.97
CA LEU A 107 10.00 10.62 15.05
C LEU A 107 11.41 10.10 14.77
N LEU A 108 11.93 10.30 13.56
CA LEU A 108 13.24 9.81 13.15
C LEU A 108 14.29 10.92 13.27
N THR A 109 15.50 10.52 13.62
CA THR A 109 16.70 11.35 13.47
C THR A 109 17.11 11.43 11.99
N LEU A 110 17.93 12.41 11.62
CA LEU A 110 18.43 12.58 10.24
C LEU A 110 19.08 11.31 9.67
N LYS A 111 19.84 10.57 10.49
CA LYS A 111 20.48 9.32 10.07
C LYS A 111 19.45 8.22 9.79
N GLN A 112 18.44 8.09 10.66
CA GLN A 112 17.36 7.11 10.52
C GLN A 112 16.45 7.46 9.34
N GLU A 113 16.19 8.74 9.10
CA GLU A 113 15.47 9.21 7.92
C GLU A 113 16.21 8.84 6.64
N ALA A 114 17.52 9.09 6.56
CA ALA A 114 18.32 8.70 5.40
C ALA A 114 18.29 7.18 5.17
N GLN A 115 18.36 6.38 6.23
CA GLN A 115 18.20 4.92 6.13
C GLN A 115 16.78 4.51 5.70
N ALA A 116 15.75 5.21 6.17
CA ALA A 116 14.37 4.97 5.78
C ALA A 116 14.15 5.32 4.30
N VAL A 117 14.76 6.39 3.79
CA VAL A 117 14.77 6.72 2.36
C VAL A 117 15.51 5.65 1.55
N LEU A 118 16.69 5.20 2.00
CA LEU A 118 17.45 4.13 1.32
C LEU A 118 16.72 2.78 1.32
N SER A 119 16.01 2.46 2.40
CA SER A 119 15.13 1.27 2.48
C SER A 119 13.86 1.42 1.63
N GLY A 120 13.69 2.58 1.02
CA GLY A 120 12.54 2.96 0.23
C GLY A 120 11.30 3.24 1.05
N LEU A 121 11.31 3.23 2.40
CA LEU A 121 10.16 3.43 3.30
C LEU A 121 9.65 4.88 3.29
N LEU A 122 10.58 5.84 3.22
CA LEU A 122 10.32 7.26 3.01
C LEU A 122 10.71 7.68 1.60
N ASN A 123 10.13 8.79 1.14
CA ASN A 123 10.41 9.42 -0.15
C ASN A 123 10.93 10.85 0.06
#